data_AF-X0V2X7-F1
#
_entry.id   AF-X0V2X7-F1
#
_cell.length_a   1.000
_cell.length_b   1.000
_cell.length_c   1.000
_cell.angle_alpha   90.00
_cell.angle_beta   90.00
_cell.angle_gamma   90.00
#
_symmetry.space_group_name_H-M   'P 1'
#
loop_
_entity.id
_entity.type
_entity.pdbx_description
1 polymer ?
#
loop_
_entity_poly.entity_id
_entity_poly.type
_entity_poly.pdbx_seq_one_letter_code
_entity_poly.pdbx_strand_id
1 'polypeptide(L)'
;EMSSQKISAARATFGEAGVADLITILEGDARETLETVREPVQFVLLDGWPDLDLPVLKILEPVLAPGALILGDNVRLDPDHVYRDYVNAPASGYVSVPIPLDKGMELTVRV
;
A
#
# COMPACT_ATOMS: atom_id res chain seq x y z
N GLU A 1 7.06 -1.64 8.53
CA GLU A 1 8.31 -0.84 8.39
C GLU A 1 9.40 -1.59 9.15
N MET A 2 10.60 -1.71 8.58
CA MET A 2 11.68 -2.54 9.12
C MET A 2 12.79 -1.72 9.81
N SER A 3 12.91 -0.43 9.48
CA SER A 3 13.92 0.45 10.06
C SER A 3 13.51 0.89 11.47
N SER A 4 14.24 0.39 12.47
CA SER A 4 14.05 0.80 13.87
C SER A 4 14.18 2.31 14.08
N GLN A 5 15.08 2.96 13.33
CA GLN A 5 15.25 4.41 13.36
C GLN A 5 13.99 5.13 12.84
N LYS A 6 13.44 4.71 11.70
CA LYS A 6 12.22 5.30 11.15
C LYS A 6 11.02 5.05 12.06
N ILE A 7 10.90 3.85 12.63
CA ILE A 7 9.84 3.52 13.58
C ILE A 7 9.90 4.45 14.79
N SER A 8 11.07 4.61 15.40
CA SER A 8 11.25 5.49 16.57
C SER A 8 10.90 6.94 16.25
N ALA A 9 11.38 7.45 15.10
CA ALA A 9 11.05 8.79 14.64
C ALA A 9 9.54 8.95 14.38
N ALA A 10 8.89 8.00 13.71
CA ALA A 10 7.47 8.03 13.44
C ALA A 10 6.64 8.06 14.73
N ARG A 11 6.98 7.23 15.73
CA ARG A 11 6.32 7.24 17.04
C ARG A 11 6.43 8.61 17.72
N ALA A 12 7.61 9.23 17.70
CA ALA A 12 7.80 10.57 18.25
C ALA A 12 6.95 11.61 17.50
N THR A 13 7.02 11.63 16.17
CA THR A 13 6.24 12.55 15.33
C THR A 13 4.73 12.41 15.55
N PHE A 14 4.20 11.18 15.59
CA PHE A 14 2.77 10.95 15.83
C PHE A 14 2.35 11.38 17.24
N GLY A 15 3.22 11.17 18.24
CA GLY A 15 3.01 11.65 19.60
C GLY A 15 2.98 13.18 19.70
N GLU A 16 3.95 13.86 19.08
CA GLU A 16 4.01 15.32 19.01
C GLU A 16 2.82 15.92 18.27
N ALA A 17 2.35 15.26 17.20
CA ALA A 17 1.17 15.66 16.45
C ALA A 17 -0.15 15.36 17.16
N GLY A 18 -0.14 14.57 18.24
CA GLY A 18 -1.34 14.22 19.01
C GLY A 18 -2.30 13.28 18.29
N VAL A 19 -1.81 12.45 17.37
CA VAL A 19 -2.61 11.50 16.56
C VAL A 19 -2.21 10.04 16.76
N ALA A 20 -1.35 9.77 17.75
CA ALA A 20 -0.81 8.43 17.99
C ALA A 20 -1.88 7.38 18.31
N ASP A 21 -3.04 7.78 18.83
CA ASP A 21 -4.20 6.91 19.10
C ASP A 21 -4.89 6.41 17.82
N LEU A 22 -4.67 7.07 16.68
CA LEU A 22 -5.21 6.69 15.38
C LEU A 22 -4.28 5.76 14.58
N ILE A 23 -3.04 5.53 15.05
CA ILE A 23 -1.99 4.90 14.25
C ILE A 23 -1.43 3.68 14.95
N THR A 24 -1.51 2.53 14.27
CA THR A 24 -0.80 1.30 14.67
C THR A 24 0.39 1.10 13.75
N ILE A 25 1.61 1.09 14.32
CA ILE A 25 2.83 0.75 13.58
C ILE A 25 3.08 -0.75 13.72
N LEU A 26 3.04 -1.45 12.59
CA LEU A 26 3.49 -2.84 12.49
C LEU A 26 4.97 -2.87 12.11
N GLU A 27 5.80 -3.27 13.07
CA GLU A 27 7.25 -3.37 12.93
C GLU A 27 7.64 -4.69 12.28
N GLY A 28 8.42 -4.65 11.21
CA GLY A 28 8.80 -5.81 10.41
C GLY A 28 8.47 -5.68 8.93
N ASP A 29 8.64 -6.81 8.23
CA ASP A 29 8.29 -6.95 6.81
C ASP A 29 6.78 -6.83 6.63
N ALA A 30 6.35 -6.01 5.67
CA ALA A 30 4.94 -5.81 5.36
C ALA A 30 4.26 -7.12 4.94
N ARG A 31 5.00 -8.02 4.28
CA ARG A 31 4.48 -9.31 3.79
C ARG A 31 4.11 -10.27 4.91
N GLU A 32 4.73 -10.12 6.07
CA GLU A 32 4.43 -10.95 7.25
C GLU A 32 3.44 -10.23 8.16
N THR A 33 3.68 -8.94 8.42
CA THR A 33 2.89 -8.19 9.39
C THR A 33 1.46 -7.92 8.93
N LEU A 34 1.24 -7.66 7.64
CA LEU A 34 -0.10 -7.36 7.12
C LEU A 34 -1.02 -8.58 7.07
N GLU A 35 -0.50 -9.80 7.18
CA GLU A 35 -1.33 -11.01 7.32
C GLU A 35 -2.21 -11.00 8.59
N THR A 36 -1.84 -10.16 9.57
CA THR A 36 -2.59 -9.96 10.81
C THR A 36 -3.82 -9.07 10.64
N VAL A 37 -3.94 -8.33 9.53
CA VAL A 37 -5.07 -7.44 9.26
C VAL A 37 -6.27 -8.27 8.83
N ARG A 38 -7.36 -8.20 9.59
CA ARG A 38 -8.60 -8.96 9.34
C ARG A 38 -9.80 -8.06 9.03
N GLU A 39 -9.74 -6.80 9.43
CA GLU A 39 -10.82 -5.85 9.22
C GLU A 39 -10.81 -5.29 7.80
N PRO A 40 -11.98 -4.88 7.26
CA PRO A 40 -12.05 -4.31 5.93
C PRO A 40 -11.17 -3.07 5.77
N VAL A 41 -10.36 -3.05 4.72
CA VAL A 41 -9.47 -1.94 4.37
C VAL A 41 -10.09 -1.11 3.25
N GLN A 42 -10.31 0.18 3.49
CA GLN A 42 -10.90 1.10 2.52
C GLN A 42 -9.86 1.87 1.70
N PHE A 43 -8.62 1.96 2.19
CA PHE A 43 -7.55 2.71 1.57
C PHE A 43 -6.20 2.04 1.79
N VAL A 44 -5.39 1.93 0.74
CA VAL A 44 -4.00 1.44 0.78
C VAL A 44 -3.10 2.43 0.05
N LEU A 45 -1.99 2.80 0.68
CA LEU A 45 -0.87 3.47 0.03
C LEU A 45 0.31 2.49 -0.04
N LEU A 46 0.71 2.11 -1.24
CA LEU A 46 1.89 1.31 -1.51
C LEU A 46 3.06 2.27 -1.82
N ASP A 47 3.82 2.60 -0.78
CA ASP A 47 5.00 3.48 -0.84
C ASP A 47 6.21 2.77 -0.23
N GLY A 48 6.43 1.54 -0.70
CA GLY A 48 7.50 0.66 -0.25
C GLY A 48 8.55 0.47 -1.33
N TRP A 49 9.03 -0.76 -1.44
CA TRP A 49 9.85 -1.16 -2.58
C TRP A 49 8.91 -1.53 -3.74
N PRO A 50 9.09 -0.95 -4.94
CA PRO A 50 8.16 -1.15 -6.06
C PRO A 50 7.92 -2.62 -6.46
N ASP A 51 8.95 -3.47 -6.33
CA ASP A 51 8.86 -4.92 -6.60
C ASP A 51 7.99 -5.68 -5.58
N LEU A 52 7.65 -5.06 -4.44
CA LEU A 52 6.82 -5.63 -3.39
C LEU A 52 5.36 -5.17 -3.43
N ASP A 53 5.00 -4.23 -4.29
CA ASP A 53 3.65 -3.66 -4.37
C ASP A 53 2.60 -4.76 -4.63
N LEU A 54 2.84 -5.62 -5.62
CA LEU A 54 1.93 -6.73 -5.93
C LEU A 54 1.86 -7.77 -4.81
N PRO A 55 2.98 -8.30 -4.26
CA PRO A 55 2.95 -9.17 -3.09
C PRO A 55 2.16 -8.59 -1.91
N VAL A 56 2.33 -7.30 -1.60
CA VAL A 56 1.62 -6.63 -0.52
C VAL A 56 0.13 -6.48 -0.84
N LEU A 57 -0.22 -6.05 -2.05
CA LEU A 57 -1.62 -5.97 -2.48
C LEU A 57 -2.31 -7.33 -2.34
N LYS A 58 -1.65 -8.42 -2.74
CA LYS A 58 -2.20 -9.79 -2.67
C LYS A 58 -2.54 -10.24 -1.26
N ILE A 59 -1.80 -9.79 -0.26
CA ILE A 59 -2.07 -10.10 1.16
C ILE A 59 -3.30 -9.37 1.65
N LEU A 60 -3.48 -8.11 1.25
CA LEU A 60 -4.61 -7.27 1.64
C LEU A 60 -5.87 -7.51 0.81
N GLU A 61 -5.73 -8.03 -0.41
CA GLU A 61 -6.82 -8.26 -1.38
C GLU A 61 -8.06 -8.96 -0.78
N PRO A 62 -7.94 -9.99 0.08
CA PRO A 62 -9.09 -10.65 0.71
C PRO A 62 -9.89 -9.75 1.69
N VAL A 63 -9.27 -8.69 2.22
CA VAL A 63 -9.87 -7.77 3.18
C VAL A 63 -10.11 -6.38 2.59
N LEU A 64 -9.86 -6.16 1.29
CA LEU A 64 -10.22 -4.91 0.64
C LEU A 64 -11.75 -4.77 0.60
N ALA A 65 -12.25 -3.64 1.09
CA ALA A 65 -13.66 -3.31 0.96
C ALA A 65 -14.03 -3.07 -0.52
N PRO A 66 -15.30 -3.32 -0.93
CA PRO A 66 -15.78 -2.85 -2.21
C PRO A 66 -15.57 -1.33 -2.34
N GLY A 67 -14.99 -0.88 -3.46
CA GLY A 67 -14.64 0.52 -3.67
C GLY A 67 -13.38 1.00 -2.94
N ALA A 68 -12.61 0.10 -2.32
CA ALA A 68 -11.34 0.46 -1.70
C ALA A 68 -10.40 1.12 -2.72
N LEU A 69 -9.72 2.17 -2.27
CA LEU A 69 -8.74 2.91 -3.06
C LEU A 69 -7.34 2.36 -2.77
N ILE A 70 -6.57 2.11 -3.81
CA ILE A 70 -5.17 1.72 -3.74
C ILE A 70 -4.36 2.76 -4.52
N LEU A 71 -3.44 3.43 -3.85
CA LEU A 71 -2.46 4.31 -4.46
C LEU A 71 -1.12 3.58 -4.50
N GLY A 72 -0.66 3.22 -5.70
CA GLY A 72 0.70 2.76 -5.93
C GLY A 72 1.61 3.94 -6.22
N ASP A 73 2.60 4.20 -5.37
CA ASP A 73 3.60 5.23 -5.62
C ASP A 73 4.82 4.67 -6.36
N ASN A 74 5.54 5.53 -7.07
CA ASN A 74 6.76 5.19 -7.80
C ASN A 74 6.63 4.02 -8.79
N VAL A 75 5.44 3.77 -9.35
CA VAL A 75 5.14 2.57 -10.17
C VAL A 75 5.97 2.47 -11.46
N ARG A 76 6.61 3.56 -11.91
CA ARG A 76 7.53 3.51 -13.07
C ARG A 76 8.92 3.00 -12.69
N LEU A 77 9.22 2.85 -11.40
CA LEU A 77 10.47 2.28 -10.90
C LEU A 77 10.42 0.76 -10.82
N ASP A 78 9.24 0.14 -10.86
CA ASP A 78 9.09 -1.30 -11.04
C ASP A 78 9.52 -1.66 -12.48
N PRO A 79 10.66 -2.35 -12.68
CA PRO A 79 11.19 -2.64 -14.00
C PRO A 79 10.33 -3.62 -14.79
N ASP A 80 9.58 -4.48 -14.09
CA ASP A 80 8.78 -5.55 -14.69
C ASP A 80 7.29 -5.16 -14.78
N HIS A 81 6.92 -4.01 -14.21
CA HIS A 81 5.56 -3.47 -14.19
C HIS A 81 4.50 -4.45 -13.66
N VAL A 82 4.90 -5.42 -12.82
CA VAL A 82 4.08 -6.57 -12.43
C VAL A 82 2.82 -6.14 -11.71
N TYR A 83 2.93 -5.16 -10.81
CA TYR A 83 1.78 -4.58 -10.11
C TYR A 83 0.81 -3.91 -11.10
N ARG A 84 1.34 -3.09 -12.00
CA ARG A 84 0.54 -2.33 -12.95
C ARG A 84 -0.18 -3.25 -13.93
N ASP A 85 0.52 -4.25 -14.46
CA ASP A 85 -0.05 -5.25 -15.35
C ASP A 85 -1.15 -6.06 -14.65
N TYR A 86 -0.96 -6.41 -13.37
CA TYR A 86 -1.96 -7.11 -12.58
C TYR A 86 -3.26 -6.30 -12.42
N VAL A 87 -3.17 -5.03 -12.01
CA VAL A 87 -4.38 -4.20 -11.78
C VAL A 87 -5.05 -3.79 -13.09
N ASN A 88 -4.31 -3.67 -14.19
CA ASN A 88 -4.84 -3.35 -15.53
C ASN A 88 -5.32 -4.59 -16.31
N ALA A 89 -5.10 -5.81 -15.80
CA ALA A 89 -5.51 -7.02 -16.49
C ALA A 89 -7.04 -7.09 -16.70
N PRO A 90 -7.52 -7.65 -17.82
CA PRO A 90 -8.95 -7.89 -18.00
C PRO A 90 -9.52 -8.73 -16.87
N ALA A 91 -10.65 -8.32 -16.32
CA ALA A 91 -11.33 -8.98 -15.20
C ALA A 91 -10.46 -9.13 -13.92
N SER A 92 -9.47 -8.26 -13.71
CA SER A 92 -8.68 -8.18 -12.46
C SER A 92 -9.54 -7.88 -11.22
N GLY A 93 -10.75 -7.36 -11.42
CA GLY A 93 -11.59 -6.81 -10.35
C GLY A 93 -11.06 -5.45 -9.86
N TYR A 94 -10.32 -4.74 -10.72
CA TYR A 94 -9.86 -3.38 -10.46
C TYR A 94 -10.14 -2.46 -11.65
N VAL A 95 -10.28 -1.17 -11.35
CA VAL A 95 -10.22 -0.08 -12.33
C VAL A 95 -9.04 0.79 -11.95
N SER A 96 -8.09 0.96 -12.88
CA SER A 96 -6.83 1.65 -12.62
C SER A 96 -6.63 2.81 -13.59
N VAL A 97 -6.12 3.93 -13.08
CA VAL A 97 -5.70 5.08 -13.88
C VAL A 97 -4.34 5.60 -13.41
N PRO A 98 -3.40 5.85 -14.34
CA PRO A 98 -2.14 6.49 -13.98
C PRO A 98 -2.38 7.98 -13.70
N ILE A 99 -1.83 8.47 -12.59
CA ILE A 99 -1.75 9.88 -12.26
C ILE A 99 -0.34 10.37 -12.66
N PRO A 100 -0.22 11.43 -13.49
CA PRO A 100 1.07 11.93 -13.98
C PRO A 100 1.79 12.77 -12.91
N LEU A 101 2.14 12.16 -11.78
CA LEU A 101 2.90 12.75 -10.69
C LEU A 101 4.20 11.98 -10.46
N ASP A 102 5.26 12.74 -10.18
CA ASP A 102 6.63 12.28 -9.87
C ASP A 102 7.09 11.06 -10.71
N LYS A 103 7.49 9.97 -10.04
CA LYS A 103 7.98 8.73 -10.68
C LYS A 103 6.84 7.77 -11.02
N GLY A 104 5.63 8.31 -11.17
CA GLY A 104 4.41 7.59 -11.48
C GLY A 104 3.64 7.22 -10.23
N MET A 105 2.40 7.68 -10.18
CA MET A 105 1.40 7.27 -9.21
C MET A 105 0.29 6.54 -9.96
N GLU A 106 -0.24 5.45 -9.42
CA GLU A 106 -1.36 4.71 -10.00
C GLU A 106 -2.54 4.73 -9.02
N LEU A 107 -3.68 5.28 -9.44
CA LEU A 107 -4.92 5.24 -8.66
C LEU A 107 -5.75 4.05 -9.13
N THR A 108 -5.88 3.08 -8.24
CA THR A 108 -6.64 1.85 -8.46
C THR A 108 -7.83 1.79 -7.53
N VAL A 109 -8.98 1.32 -8.03
CA VAL A 109 -10.19 1.09 -7.25
C VAL A 109 -10.58 -0.38 -7.34
N ARG A 110 -10.86 -1.02 -6.20
CA ARG A 110 -11.43 -2.38 -6.13
C ARG A 110 -12.90 -2.34 -6.55
N VAL A 111 -13.27 -3.11 -7.58
CA VAL A 111 -14.66 -3.23 -8.08
C VAL A 111 -15.29 -4.58 -7.80
#